data_AF-A0A1F3BHI5-F1
#
_entry.id   AF-A0A1F3BHI5-F1
#
_cell.length_a   1.000
_cell.length_b   1.000
_cell.length_c   1.000
_cell.angle_alpha   90.00
_cell.angle_beta   90.00
_cell.angle_gamma   90.00
#
_symmetry.space_group_name_H-M   'P 1'
#
loop_
_entity.id
_entity.type
_entity.pdbx_description
1 polymer ?
#
loop_
_entity_poly.entity_id
_entity_poly.type
_entity_poly.pdbx_seq_one_letter_code
_entity_poly.pdbx_strand_id
1 'polypeptide(L)'
;MIELNIQQLADAIGNLHQQTQDRVVQQANIMLTVRNWLAGMYIVEYEQNSNDRAQYGIKVMKELATRLKHIKGMSESQLYLFRDFYSTYPHFFLTVSGKLQQFGFQENTKFLTVSGILKKQNENIITDRPVLEEIPSLPIDRNRNS
;
A
#
# COMPACT_ATOMS: atom_id res chain seq x y z
N MET A 1 9.57 -51.51 -19.03
CA MET A 1 8.83 -50.25 -19.26
C MET A 1 7.70 -50.24 -18.22
N ILE A 2 7.60 -49.23 -17.36
CA ILE A 2 6.50 -49.16 -16.39
C ILE A 2 5.27 -48.71 -17.17
N GLU A 3 4.26 -49.58 -17.32
CA GLU A 3 2.97 -49.20 -17.90
C GLU A 3 2.21 -48.33 -16.91
N LEU A 4 2.03 -47.05 -17.25
CA LEU A 4 1.19 -46.14 -16.49
C LEU A 4 -0.28 -46.49 -16.75
N ASN A 5 -0.98 -46.96 -15.73
CA ASN A 5 -2.41 -47.26 -15.84
C ASN A 5 -3.28 -46.05 -15.46
N ILE A 6 -4.58 -46.12 -15.80
CA ILE A 6 -5.52 -45.03 -15.55
C ILE A 6 -5.63 -44.64 -14.07
N GLN A 7 -5.47 -45.59 -13.15
CA GLN A 7 -5.50 -45.32 -11.71
C GLN A 7 -4.29 -44.48 -11.30
N GLN A 8 -3.10 -44.83 -11.76
CA GLN A 8 -1.88 -44.07 -11.46
C GLN A 8 -1.93 -42.66 -12.04
N LEU A 9 -2.53 -42.48 -13.23
CA LEU A 9 -2.77 -41.16 -13.81
C LEU A 9 -3.78 -40.36 -12.98
N ALA A 10 -4.89 -40.97 -12.56
CA ALA A 10 -5.89 -40.32 -11.72
C ALA A 10 -5.31 -39.89 -10.38
N ASP A 11 -4.52 -40.75 -9.73
CA ASP A 11 -3.84 -40.44 -8.47
C ASP A 11 -2.82 -39.31 -8.65
N ALA A 12 -2.06 -39.30 -9.74
CA ALA A 12 -1.11 -38.23 -10.04
C ALA A 12 -1.81 -36.88 -10.23
N ILE A 13 -2.93 -36.85 -10.97
CA ILE A 13 -3.73 -35.63 -11.18
C ILE A 13 -4.36 -35.16 -9.86
N GLY A 14 -4.92 -36.08 -9.06
CA GLY A 14 -5.51 -35.76 -7.76
C GLY A 14 -4.46 -35.17 -6.79
N ASN A 15 -3.27 -35.76 -6.75
CA ASN A 15 -2.16 -35.24 -5.94
C ASN A 15 -1.69 -33.87 -6.42
N LEU A 16 -1.60 -33.65 -7.73
CA LEU A 16 -1.26 -32.35 -8.29
C LEU A 16 -2.31 -31.30 -7.91
N HIS A 17 -3.60 -31.64 -8.04
CA HIS A 17 -4.69 -30.75 -7.65
C HIS A 17 -4.56 -30.33 -6.19
N GLN A 18 -4.42 -31.28 -5.26
CA GLN A 18 -4.28 -30.98 -3.84
C GLN A 18 -3.07 -30.07 -3.56
N GLN A 19 -1.90 -30.41 -4.11
CA GLN A 19 -0.68 -29.62 -3.92
C GLN A 19 -0.82 -28.19 -4.46
N THR A 20 -1.47 -28.01 -5.61
CA THR A 20 -1.68 -26.68 -6.19
C THR A 20 -2.70 -25.87 -5.38
N GLN A 21 -3.77 -26.50 -4.90
CA GLN A 21 -4.77 -25.86 -4.03
C GLN A 21 -4.15 -25.40 -2.71
N ASP A 22 -3.34 -26.24 -2.07
CA ASP A 22 -2.65 -25.90 -0.83
C ASP A 22 -1.69 -24.71 -1.03
N ARG A 23 -0.97 -24.70 -2.16
CA ARG A 23 -0.11 -23.57 -2.53
C ARG A 23 -0.91 -22.28 -2.72
N VAL A 24 -2.07 -22.32 -3.38
CA VAL A 24 -2.93 -21.14 -3.55
C VAL A 24 -3.36 -20.58 -2.20
N VAL A 25 -3.82 -21.43 -1.28
CA VAL A 25 -4.21 -21.02 0.07
C VAL A 25 -3.02 -20.41 0.81
N GLN A 26 -1.84 -21.02 0.72
CA GLN A 26 -0.62 -20.51 1.35
C GLN A 26 -0.24 -19.11 0.81
N GLN A 27 -0.27 -18.91 -0.51
CA GLN A 27 0.05 -17.60 -1.10
C GLN A 27 -0.98 -16.53 -0.70
N ALA A 28 -2.27 -16.89 -0.67
CA ALA A 28 -3.31 -15.98 -0.20
C ALA A 28 -3.08 -15.57 1.27
N ASN A 29 -2.72 -16.51 2.13
CA ASN A 29 -2.40 -16.24 3.54
C ASN A 29 -1.19 -15.31 3.69
N ILE A 30 -0.10 -15.57 2.94
CA ILE A 30 1.08 -14.69 2.94
C ILE A 30 0.70 -13.26 2.53
N MET A 31 -0.07 -13.12 1.45
CA MET A 31 -0.48 -11.81 0.95
C MET A 31 -1.43 -11.09 1.91
N LEU A 32 -2.31 -11.82 2.59
CA LEU A 32 -3.14 -11.28 3.67
C LEU A 32 -2.27 -10.77 4.82
N THR A 33 -1.26 -11.52 5.27
CA THR A 33 -0.34 -11.09 6.32
C THR A 33 0.43 -9.83 5.92
N VAL A 34 0.96 -9.78 4.70
CA VAL A 34 1.66 -8.61 4.15
C VAL A 34 0.74 -7.38 4.13
N ARG A 35 -0.47 -7.51 3.57
CA ARG A 35 -1.47 -6.43 3.51
C ARG A 35 -1.83 -5.93 4.91
N ASN A 36 -2.07 -6.83 5.84
CA ASN A 36 -2.46 -6.49 7.21
C ASN A 36 -1.32 -5.74 7.93
N TRP A 37 -0.07 -6.17 7.74
CA TRP A 37 1.09 -5.47 8.29
C TRP A 37 1.27 -4.07 7.71
N LEU A 38 1.17 -3.92 6.38
CA LEU A 38 1.26 -2.63 5.70
C LEU A 38 0.13 -1.67 6.11
N ALA A 39 -1.10 -2.17 6.25
CA ALA A 39 -2.21 -1.38 6.75
C ALA A 39 -1.93 -0.84 8.16
N GLY A 40 -1.34 -1.66 9.03
CA GLY A 40 -0.88 -1.25 10.35
C GLY A 40 0.19 -0.15 10.30
N MET A 41 1.17 -0.30 9.41
CA MET A 41 2.20 0.72 9.19
C MET A 41 1.57 2.05 8.78
N TYR A 42 0.64 2.04 7.82
CA TYR A 42 -0.04 3.25 7.37
C TYR A 42 -0.84 3.93 8.47
N ILE A 43 -1.54 3.15 9.29
CA ILE A 43 -2.28 3.70 10.43
C ILE A 43 -1.32 4.38 11.42
N VAL A 44 -0.23 3.72 11.81
CA VAL A 44 0.71 4.28 12.79
C VAL A 44 1.40 5.53 12.26
N GLU A 45 1.81 5.54 10.99
CA GLU A 45 2.40 6.75 10.38
C GLU A 45 1.41 7.91 10.33
N TYR A 46 0.14 7.63 10.03
CA TYR A 46 -0.90 8.66 10.01
C TYR A 46 -1.14 9.24 11.41
N GLU A 47 -1.21 8.38 12.44
CA GLU A 47 -1.35 8.79 13.83
C GLU A 47 -0.16 9.62 14.32
N GLN A 48 1.07 9.28 13.92
CA GLN A 48 2.29 10.00 14.32
C GLN A 48 2.38 11.42 13.75
N ASN A 49 1.84 11.64 12.54
CA ASN A 49 1.80 12.95 11.90
C ASN A 49 0.64 13.84 12.40
N SER A 50 -0.24 13.31 13.26
CA SER A 50 -1.40 14.03 13.80
C SER A 50 -1.06 14.69 15.14
N ASN A 51 -1.25 16.01 15.24
CA ASN A 51 -0.85 16.83 16.39
C ASN A 51 -1.63 16.54 17.70
N ASP A 52 -2.71 15.76 17.64
CA ASP A 52 -3.54 15.37 18.78
C ASP A 52 -3.76 13.84 18.78
N ARG A 53 -2.96 13.12 19.57
CA ARG A 53 -2.81 11.65 19.46
C ARG A 53 -3.91 10.84 20.17
N ALA A 54 -4.55 11.41 21.18
CA ALA A 54 -5.39 10.64 22.12
C ALA A 54 -6.88 10.60 21.71
N GLN A 55 -7.44 11.70 21.21
CA GLN A 55 -8.83 11.71 20.72
C GLN A 55 -8.96 11.21 19.28
N TYR A 56 -7.86 11.17 18.54
CA TYR A 56 -7.88 10.91 17.10
C TYR A 56 -7.88 9.42 16.74
N GLY A 57 -7.12 8.58 17.45
CA GLY A 57 -7.02 7.14 17.14
C GLY A 57 -8.38 6.42 17.08
N ILE A 58 -9.29 6.73 18.01
CA ILE A 58 -10.64 6.14 18.04
C ILE A 58 -11.49 6.59 16.85
N LYS A 59 -11.39 7.86 16.44
CA LYS A 59 -12.11 8.40 15.28
C LYS A 59 -11.55 7.85 13.97
N VAL A 60 -10.24 7.66 13.88
CA VAL A 60 -9.56 7.16 12.68
C VAL A 60 -9.99 5.74 12.35
N MET A 61 -10.00 4.83 13.32
CA MET A 61 -10.39 3.44 13.07
C MET A 61 -11.85 3.32 12.61
N LYS A 62 -12.75 4.05 13.25
CA LYS A 62 -14.17 4.08 12.87
C LYS A 62 -14.39 4.66 11.48
N GLU A 63 -13.66 5.72 11.13
CA GLU A 63 -13.74 6.33 9.80
C GLU A 63 -13.16 5.40 8.73
N LEU A 64 -12.00 4.79 8.99
CA LEU A 64 -11.39 3.82 8.09
C LEU A 64 -12.30 2.61 7.87
N ALA A 65 -12.87 2.04 8.92
CA ALA A 65 -13.81 0.92 8.82
C ALA A 65 -15.03 1.29 7.96
N THR A 66 -15.54 2.51 8.10
CA THR A 66 -16.66 3.01 7.31
C THR A 66 -16.30 3.13 5.82
N ARG A 67 -15.14 3.71 5.51
CA ARG A 67 -14.65 3.89 4.13
C ARG A 67 -14.28 2.57 3.46
N LEU A 68 -13.71 1.64 4.23
CA LEU A 68 -13.23 0.35 3.76
C LEU A 68 -14.26 -0.77 3.90
N LYS A 69 -15.52 -0.46 4.22
CA LYS A 69 -16.60 -1.45 4.41
C LYS A 69 -16.82 -2.40 3.22
N HIS A 70 -16.41 -1.99 2.02
CA HIS A 70 -16.52 -2.77 0.79
C HIS A 70 -15.45 -3.88 0.70
N ILE A 71 -14.44 -3.85 1.57
CA ILE A 71 -13.34 -4.82 1.62
C ILE A 71 -13.58 -5.77 2.80
N LYS A 72 -13.68 -7.07 2.52
CA LYS A 72 -13.77 -8.09 3.57
C LYS A 72 -12.49 -8.06 4.42
N GLY A 73 -12.64 -8.03 5.74
CA GLY A 73 -11.50 -8.02 6.65
C GLY A 73 -11.00 -6.63 7.07
N MET A 74 -11.79 -5.57 6.82
CA MET A 74 -11.46 -4.17 7.20
C MET A 74 -12.44 -3.60 8.25
N SER A 75 -12.88 -4.42 9.20
CA SER A 75 -13.68 -3.93 10.34
C SER A 75 -12.83 -3.11 11.30
N GLU A 76 -13.48 -2.30 12.14
CA GLU A 76 -12.80 -1.47 13.16
C GLU A 76 -11.85 -2.31 14.04
N SER A 77 -12.33 -3.46 14.55
CA SER A 77 -11.51 -4.38 15.34
C SER A 77 -10.30 -4.92 14.59
N GLN A 78 -10.44 -5.21 13.29
CA GLN A 78 -9.32 -5.69 12.47
C GLN A 78 -8.28 -4.59 12.24
N LEU A 79 -8.72 -3.34 12.06
CA LEU A 79 -7.80 -2.22 11.89
C LEU A 79 -6.98 -1.96 13.17
N TYR A 80 -7.57 -2.11 14.36
CA TYR A 80 -6.81 -2.11 15.62
C TYR A 80 -5.77 -3.24 15.65
N LEU A 81 -6.15 -4.46 15.26
CA LEU A 81 -5.22 -5.59 15.20
C LEU A 81 -4.07 -5.35 14.21
N PHE A 82 -4.33 -4.69 13.08
CA PHE A 82 -3.29 -4.35 12.10
C PHE A 82 -2.30 -3.33 12.67
N ARG A 83 -2.81 -2.28 13.31
CA ARG A 83 -2.00 -1.27 14.01
C ARG A 83 -1.10 -1.93 15.06
N ASP A 84 -1.65 -2.80 15.89
CA ASP A 84 -0.90 -3.50 16.93
C ASP A 84 0.11 -4.48 16.33
N PHE A 85 -0.25 -5.16 15.24
CA PHE A 85 0.65 -6.06 14.51
C PHE A 85 1.89 -5.31 14.00
N TYR A 86 1.71 -4.16 13.35
CA TYR A 86 2.86 -3.35 12.92
C TYR A 86 3.67 -2.83 14.12
N SER A 87 2.99 -2.29 15.13
CA SER A 87 3.65 -1.74 16.32
C SER A 87 4.49 -2.77 17.07
N THR A 88 4.07 -4.04 17.06
CA THR A 88 4.79 -5.16 17.70
C THR A 88 5.96 -5.65 16.83
N TYR A 89 5.81 -5.63 15.50
CA TYR A 89 6.81 -6.18 14.57
C TYR A 89 7.28 -5.17 13.51
N PRO A 90 7.83 -4.00 13.89
CA PRO A 90 8.27 -2.98 12.91
C PRO A 90 9.47 -3.47 12.08
N HIS A 91 10.24 -4.43 12.58
CA HIS A 91 11.42 -4.99 11.91
C HIS A 91 11.10 -5.94 10.73
N PHE A 92 9.82 -6.28 10.51
CA PHE A 92 9.40 -7.14 9.40
C PHE A 92 9.45 -6.45 8.03
N PHE A 93 9.83 -5.17 7.96
CA PHE A 93 9.92 -4.41 6.72
C PHE A 93 10.70 -5.14 5.61
N LEU A 94 11.88 -5.69 5.92
CA LEU A 94 12.70 -6.41 4.93
C LEU A 94 11.99 -7.66 4.40
N THR A 95 11.35 -8.43 5.28
CA THR A 95 10.60 -9.63 4.93
C THR A 95 9.39 -9.28 4.06
N VAL A 96 8.65 -8.25 4.44
CA VAL A 96 7.47 -7.78 3.71
C VAL A 96 7.86 -7.25 2.34
N SER A 97 8.92 -6.43 2.27
CA SER A 97 9.46 -5.91 1.01
C SER A 97 9.93 -7.02 0.08
N GLY A 98 10.67 -8.01 0.59
CA GLY A 98 11.10 -9.17 -0.18
C GLY A 98 9.93 -9.99 -0.70
N LYS A 99 8.86 -10.15 0.09
CA LYS A 99 7.62 -10.80 -0.38
C LYS A 99 6.93 -10.00 -1.47
N LEU A 100 6.77 -8.69 -1.32
CA LEU A 100 6.17 -7.84 -2.35
C LEU A 100 6.91 -7.94 -3.69
N GLN A 101 8.24 -7.88 -3.66
CA GLN A 101 9.08 -8.05 -4.84
C GLN A 101 8.87 -9.43 -5.49
N GLN A 102 8.82 -10.50 -4.69
CA GLN A 102 8.56 -11.85 -5.17
C GLN A 102 7.21 -11.95 -5.92
N PHE A 103 6.20 -11.20 -5.49
CA PHE A 103 4.87 -11.16 -6.13
C PHE A 103 4.75 -10.12 -7.26
N GLY A 104 5.84 -9.47 -7.65
CA GLY A 104 5.85 -8.51 -8.77
C GLY A 104 5.26 -7.14 -8.42
N PHE A 105 5.07 -6.82 -7.14
CA PHE A 105 4.75 -5.45 -6.73
C PHE A 105 6.00 -4.58 -6.94
N GLN A 106 5.92 -3.65 -7.90
CA GLN A 106 6.97 -2.67 -8.17
C GLN A 106 7.01 -1.63 -7.04
N GLU A 107 7.67 -1.95 -5.94
CA GLU A 107 7.90 -1.00 -4.86
C GLU A 107 9.20 -0.22 -5.11
N ASN A 108 9.08 1.05 -5.48
CA ASN A 108 10.04 2.00 -4.98
C ASN A 108 9.79 2.04 -3.46
N THR A 109 10.64 1.42 -2.65
CA THR A 109 10.53 1.28 -1.17
C THR A 109 10.23 2.59 -0.43
N LYS A 110 10.51 3.74 -1.06
CA LYS A 110 10.17 5.09 -0.60
C LYS A 110 8.65 5.36 -0.51
N PHE A 111 7.82 4.64 -1.27
CA PHE A 111 6.36 4.85 -1.38
C PHE A 111 5.52 3.86 -0.57
N LEU A 112 6.15 2.92 0.13
CA LEU A 112 5.53 2.04 1.12
C LEU A 112 5.14 2.74 2.42
N THR A 113 5.41 4.04 2.54
CA THR A 113 5.08 4.86 3.69
C THR A 113 3.98 5.84 3.29
N VAL A 114 3.08 6.19 4.21
CA VAL A 114 2.09 7.26 4.03
C VAL A 114 2.79 8.55 3.60
N SER A 115 3.96 8.84 4.16
CA SER A 115 4.77 9.99 3.76
C SER A 115 5.20 9.94 2.28
N GLY A 116 5.53 8.76 1.76
CA GLY A 116 5.83 8.55 0.34
C GLY A 116 4.58 8.67 -0.55
N ILE A 117 3.45 8.14 -0.11
CA ILE A 117 2.17 8.24 -0.84
C ILE A 117 1.71 9.70 -0.92
N LEU A 118 1.78 10.45 0.18
CA LEU A 118 1.39 11.86 0.24
C LEU A 118 2.28 12.74 -0.65
N LYS A 119 3.59 12.46 -0.75
CA LYS A 119 4.49 13.18 -1.67
C LYS A 119 4.07 13.00 -3.13
N LYS A 120 3.68 11.79 -3.54
CA LYS A 120 3.20 11.52 -4.91
C LYS A 120 1.89 12.26 -5.22
N GLN A 121 0.96 12.34 -4.26
CA GLN A 121 -0.29 13.08 -4.44
C GLN A 121 -0.04 14.59 -4.62
N ASN A 122 0.92 15.17 -3.90
CA ASN A 122 1.30 16.56 -4.07
C ASN A 122 2.05 16.84 -5.38
N GLU A 123 2.83 15.90 -5.91
CA GLU A 123 3.50 16.04 -7.21
C GLU A 123 2.50 16.06 -8.39
N ASN A 124 1.39 15.31 -8.28
CA ASN A 124 0.32 15.32 -9.28
C ASN A 124 -0.58 16.58 -9.25
N ILE A 125 -0.46 17.44 -8.23
CA ILE A 125 -1.22 18.69 -8.13
C ILE A 125 -0.47 19.86 -8.80
N ILE A 126 0.84 19.73 -9.05
CA ILE A 126 1.69 20.81 -9.57
C ILE A 126 1.64 20.94 -11.11
N THR A 127 1.04 19.99 -11.83
CA THR A 127 0.92 20.07 -13.31
C THR A 127 -0.21 20.96 -13.83
N ASP A 128 -1.05 21.55 -12.97
CA ASP A 128 -2.09 22.52 -13.36
C ASP A 128 -1.96 23.85 -12.62
N ARG A 129 -0.75 24.40 -12.49
CA ARG A 129 -0.59 25.82 -12.15
C ARG A 129 -0.65 26.63 -13.44
N PRO A 130 -1.53 27.64 -13.57
CA PRO A 130 -1.53 28.51 -14.74
C PRO A 130 -0.14 29.13 -14.86
N VAL A 131 0.44 29.02 -16.06
CA VAL A 131 1.64 29.77 -16.44
C VAL A 131 1.34 31.22 -16.09
N LEU A 132 2.10 31.80 -15.15
CA LEU A 132 2.13 33.25 -15.00
C LEU A 132 2.68 33.76 -16.34
N GLU A 133 1.79 34.28 -17.19
CA GLU A 133 2.18 34.99 -18.40
C GLU A 133 3.27 36.00 -18.00
N GLU A 134 4.44 35.85 -18.59
CA GLU A 134 5.50 36.83 -18.50
C GLU A 134 4.91 38.18 -18.93
N ILE A 135 4.81 39.12 -17.98
CA ILE A 135 4.42 40.49 -18.30
C ILE A 135 5.45 41.00 -19.31
N PRO A 136 5.05 41.36 -20.55
CA PRO A 136 6.01 41.83 -21.53
C PRO A 136 6.65 43.10 -20.98
N SER A 137 7.98 43.11 -20.90
CA SER A 137 8.73 44.29 -20.47
C SER A 137 8.37 45.46 -21.39
N LEU A 138 7.71 46.48 -20.83
CA LEU A 138 7.42 47.72 -21.54
C LEU A 138 8.73 48.35 -22.06
N PRO A 139 8.75 48.88 -23.29
CA PRO A 139 9.96 49.50 -23.83
C PRO A 139 10.32 50.71 -22.96
N ILE A 140 11.55 50.73 -22.45
CA ILE A 140 12.09 51.89 -21.74
C ILE A 140 12.31 52.99 -22.78
N ASP A 141 11.40 53.97 -22.83
CA ASP A 141 11.55 55.15 -23.67
C ASP A 141 12.67 56.03 -23.11
N ARG A 142 13.88 55.82 -23.62
CA ARG A 142 15.03 56.71 -23.40
C ARG A 142 14.98 57.86 -24.40
N ASN A 143 14.02 58.78 -24.32
CA ASN A 143 14.24 60.14 -24.82
C ASN A 143 13.18 61.17 -24.40
N ARG A 144 13.63 62.20 -23.66
CA ARG A 144 13.27 63.64 -23.73
C ARG A 144 13.80 64.29 -22.45
N ASN A 145 15.05 64.74 -22.44
CA ASN A 145 15.48 66.11 -22.76
C ASN A 145 14.70 67.17 -21.97
N SER A 146 15.37 67.86 -21.04
CA SER A 146 15.87 69.25 -21.18
C SER A 146 16.35 69.77 -19.84
#